data_AF-A0A1F2VDI1-F1
#
_entry.id   AF-A0A1F2VDI1-F1
#
_cell.length_a   1.000
_cell.length_b   1.000
_cell.length_c   1.000
_cell.angle_alpha   90.00
_cell.angle_beta   90.00
_cell.angle_gamma   90.00
#
_symmetry.space_group_name_H-M   'P 1'
#
loop_
_entity.id
_entity.type
_entity.pdbx_description
1 polymer ?
#
loop_
_entity_poly.entity_id
_entity_poly.type
_entity_poly.pdbx_seq_one_letter_code
_entity_poly.pdbx_strand_id
1 'polypeptide(L)'
;MSVQETSMERKMWTMWLRYLLMIVGAVAMATLAPASSMAQAKKKHPAVQIITGPPAGAWYPSGATLAEMANALYDGQPISVITGPGGVGNPAHTAAGKSGLGISYGPFLVLAKKGSNDLYKDPAPTLCAIGASSPNFLHVIMDAKYGIDTIEKLKQAKTPLKIATGAMGSTEQFVLKEILAFYGVTFKEIDGWGGRVDLMGTGERVDAWNNRQVDVVNSMILYPTAAWIEMMTTRKAHLISFSDKVRDQLAKDWGFQKLSIPGGVYPNTPNEVKTVALPFVVYADTRAVSQEMIYDITKAWAEGKDRMVKGHASHKEWVPEKMMADGLGIEPCDATKRYFKERGWKSLPLSTYGSEARPVPGPRILGGGRADLSAIARLEPAGLGRRTSAMQGGLIHVPSRRAPGRLRTGIVAVAPSGRRAAAHNPSRMGRRRARAIQACDAGNASTAALPGRRQEAGNSRYRAGDRRREISLSIQPNRRQLGRVH
;
A
#
# COMPACT_ATOMS: atom_id res chain seq x y z
N MET A 1 -84.66 30.39 38.20
CA MET A 1 -83.47 30.62 37.36
C MET A 1 -82.61 29.37 37.10
N SER A 2 -82.95 28.16 37.57
CA SER A 2 -82.05 26.99 37.54
C SER A 2 -82.08 26.08 36.30
N VAL A 3 -82.97 26.30 35.32
CA VAL A 3 -83.15 25.36 34.19
C VAL A 3 -82.31 25.74 32.95
N GLN A 4 -82.07 27.03 32.71
CA GLN A 4 -81.34 27.50 31.50
C GLN A 4 -79.82 27.27 31.58
N GLU A 5 -79.20 27.36 32.76
CA GLU A 5 -77.75 27.15 32.94
C GLU A 5 -77.31 25.75 32.45
N THR A 6 -78.05 24.71 32.84
CA THR A 6 -77.71 23.31 32.49
C THR A 6 -77.75 23.00 30.99
N SER A 7 -78.37 23.86 30.18
CA SER A 7 -78.39 23.75 28.71
C SER A 7 -77.13 24.37 28.08
N MET A 8 -76.66 25.50 28.64
CA MET A 8 -75.45 26.17 28.18
C MET A 8 -74.20 25.34 28.52
N GLU A 9 -74.09 24.84 29.74
CA GLU A 9 -72.96 23.99 30.14
C GLU A 9 -72.85 22.74 29.28
N ARG A 10 -73.97 22.03 29.01
CA ARG A 10 -73.96 20.86 28.12
C ARG A 10 -73.52 21.19 26.70
N LYS A 11 -74.01 22.29 26.11
CA LYS A 11 -73.56 22.76 24.79
C LYS A 11 -72.07 23.10 24.79
N MET A 12 -71.60 23.80 25.82
CA MET A 12 -70.21 24.17 25.99
C MET A 12 -69.31 22.94 26.13
N TRP A 13 -69.69 21.96 26.96
CA TRP A 13 -69.01 20.66 27.08
C TRP A 13 -68.94 19.92 25.73
N THR A 14 -70.03 19.88 24.95
CA THR A 14 -70.00 19.25 23.63
C THR A 14 -69.12 19.98 22.62
N MET A 15 -68.97 21.31 22.72
CA MET A 15 -67.99 22.06 21.92
C MET A 15 -66.56 21.76 22.36
N TRP A 16 -66.25 21.82 23.65
CA TRP A 16 -64.91 21.50 24.17
C TRP A 16 -64.49 20.07 23.84
N LEU A 17 -65.40 19.09 23.97
CA LEU A 17 -65.12 17.70 23.60
C LEU A 17 -64.87 17.53 22.10
N ARG A 18 -65.64 18.24 21.23
CA ARG A 18 -65.39 18.26 19.78
C ARG A 18 -64.05 18.93 19.43
N TYR A 19 -63.70 20.01 20.12
CA TYR A 19 -62.43 20.71 19.91
C TYR A 19 -61.23 19.85 20.35
N LEU A 20 -61.35 19.17 21.50
CA LEU A 20 -60.37 18.21 21.99
C LEU A 20 -60.19 17.03 21.02
N LEU A 21 -61.30 16.46 20.52
CA LEU A 21 -61.27 15.38 19.53
C LEU A 21 -60.65 15.82 18.18
N MET A 22 -60.89 17.06 17.73
CA MET A 22 -60.21 17.60 16.54
C MET A 22 -58.70 17.79 16.77
N ILE A 23 -58.28 18.27 17.95
CA ILE A 23 -56.85 18.43 18.28
C ILE A 23 -56.17 17.06 18.39
N VAL A 24 -56.78 16.09 19.06
CA VAL A 24 -56.25 14.71 19.15
C VAL A 24 -56.20 14.06 17.77
N GLY A 25 -57.20 14.26 16.91
CA GLY A 25 -57.18 13.80 15.52
C GLY A 25 -56.06 14.43 14.68
N ALA A 26 -55.78 15.73 14.85
CA ALA A 26 -54.69 16.41 14.16
C ALA A 26 -53.30 15.92 14.62
N VAL A 27 -53.11 15.67 15.93
CA VAL A 27 -51.86 15.12 16.47
C VAL A 27 -51.66 13.64 16.11
N ALA A 28 -52.74 12.87 15.99
CA ALA A 28 -52.68 11.49 15.50
C ALA A 28 -52.31 11.42 13.99
N MET A 29 -52.79 12.36 13.17
CA MET A 29 -52.36 12.44 11.76
C MET A 29 -50.94 12.98 11.57
N ALA A 30 -50.41 13.76 12.52
CA ALA A 30 -49.02 14.24 12.49
C ALA A 30 -47.98 13.16 12.87
N THR A 31 -48.40 12.06 13.51
CA THR A 31 -47.50 10.97 13.97
C THR A 31 -47.53 9.71 13.10
N LEU A 32 -48.43 9.65 12.11
CA LEU A 32 -48.45 8.61 11.06
C LEU A 32 -47.97 9.12 9.69
N ALA A 33 -46.94 9.97 9.67
CA ALA A 33 -46.05 9.98 8.52
C ALA A 33 -45.36 8.60 8.49
N PRO A 34 -45.62 7.72 7.48
CA PRO A 34 -44.86 6.50 7.39
C PRO A 34 -43.40 6.90 7.24
N ALA A 35 -42.56 6.40 8.15
CA ALA A 35 -41.12 6.40 7.97
C ALA A 35 -40.81 5.44 6.82
N SER A 36 -41.10 5.90 5.60
CA SER A 36 -40.70 5.30 4.36
C SER A 36 -39.19 5.31 4.35
N SER A 37 -38.61 4.25 4.91
CA SER A 37 -37.29 3.79 4.56
C SER A 37 -37.37 3.49 3.06
N MET A 38 -37.15 4.53 2.25
CA MET A 38 -36.85 4.39 0.85
C MET A 38 -35.60 3.53 0.81
N ALA A 39 -35.80 2.23 0.59
CA ALA A 39 -34.73 1.31 0.28
C ALA A 39 -34.05 1.89 -0.96
N GLN A 40 -32.92 2.58 -0.74
CA GLN A 40 -32.21 3.29 -1.79
C GLN A 40 -31.87 2.27 -2.87
N ALA A 41 -32.46 2.44 -4.04
CA ALA A 41 -32.28 1.51 -5.14
C ALA A 41 -30.78 1.43 -5.44
N LYS A 42 -30.23 0.21 -5.37
CA LYS A 42 -28.79 0.01 -5.56
C LYS A 42 -28.37 0.51 -6.94
N LYS A 43 -27.22 1.16 -6.99
CA LYS A 43 -26.67 1.78 -8.19
C LYS A 43 -26.26 0.71 -9.21
N LYS A 44 -26.13 1.06 -10.49
CA LYS A 44 -25.66 0.15 -11.55
C LYS A 44 -24.40 0.68 -12.22
N HIS A 45 -23.51 -0.22 -12.60
CA HIS A 45 -22.28 0.10 -13.33
C HIS A 45 -21.82 -1.13 -14.12
N PRO A 46 -21.15 -0.97 -15.28
CA PRO A 46 -20.45 -2.08 -15.94
C PRO A 46 -19.41 -2.72 -15.01
N ALA A 47 -19.10 -4.00 -15.25
CA ALA A 47 -18.09 -4.71 -14.47
C ALA A 47 -16.71 -4.05 -14.61
N VAL A 48 -16.00 -3.89 -13.48
CA VAL A 48 -14.69 -3.28 -13.41
C VAL A 48 -13.78 -4.04 -12.44
N GLN A 49 -12.49 -4.08 -12.74
CA GLN A 49 -11.51 -4.84 -11.97
C GLN A 49 -10.54 -3.90 -11.27
N ILE A 50 -10.24 -4.17 -10.00
CA ILE A 50 -9.10 -3.62 -9.25
C ILE A 50 -7.91 -4.54 -9.49
N ILE A 51 -6.87 -4.05 -10.18
CA ILE A 51 -5.60 -4.78 -10.29
C ILE A 51 -4.71 -4.54 -9.07
N THR A 52 -4.27 -5.63 -8.43
CA THR A 52 -3.54 -5.60 -7.16
C THR A 52 -2.18 -6.31 -7.30
N GLY A 53 -1.68 -6.96 -6.23
CA GLY A 53 -0.49 -7.80 -6.28
C GLY A 53 -0.83 -9.29 -6.12
N PRO A 54 0.16 -10.14 -5.80
CA PRO A 54 -0.09 -11.55 -5.45
C PRO A 54 -0.97 -11.68 -4.18
N PRO A 55 -1.76 -12.77 -4.03
CA PRO A 55 -2.69 -12.93 -2.90
C PRO A 55 -2.04 -12.91 -1.51
N ALA A 56 -0.78 -13.35 -1.40
CA ALA A 56 -0.01 -13.36 -0.16
C ALA A 56 0.52 -11.98 0.29
N GLY A 57 0.26 -10.91 -0.48
CA GLY A 57 0.62 -9.54 -0.11
C GLY A 57 -0.59 -8.71 0.35
N ALA A 58 -0.36 -7.65 1.11
CA ALA A 58 -1.41 -6.79 1.69
C ALA A 58 -2.38 -6.17 0.66
N TRP A 59 -1.97 -6.03 -0.61
CA TRP A 59 -2.74 -5.35 -1.65
C TRP A 59 -3.99 -6.10 -2.10
N TYR A 60 -3.92 -7.43 -2.21
CA TYR A 60 -5.07 -8.24 -2.62
C TYR A 60 -6.24 -8.19 -1.59
N PRO A 61 -6.04 -8.47 -0.29
CA PRO A 61 -7.11 -8.34 0.71
C PRO A 61 -7.56 -6.89 0.92
N SER A 62 -6.67 -5.90 0.74
CA SER A 62 -7.06 -4.47 0.75
C SER A 62 -8.01 -4.15 -0.41
N GLY A 63 -7.69 -4.61 -1.62
CA GLY A 63 -8.56 -4.47 -2.79
C GLY A 63 -9.88 -5.21 -2.63
N ALA A 64 -9.87 -6.41 -2.05
CA ALA A 64 -11.06 -7.21 -1.80
C ALA A 64 -12.00 -6.54 -0.79
N THR A 65 -11.44 -6.02 0.31
CA THR A 65 -12.20 -5.26 1.32
C THR A 65 -12.80 -4.00 0.70
N LEU A 66 -12.06 -3.27 -0.13
CA LEU A 66 -12.55 -2.07 -0.80
C LEU A 66 -13.65 -2.40 -1.82
N ALA A 67 -13.48 -3.47 -2.60
CA ALA A 67 -14.49 -3.97 -3.54
C ALA A 67 -15.78 -4.39 -2.80
N GLU A 68 -15.69 -5.12 -1.69
CA GLU A 68 -16.84 -5.50 -0.86
C GLU A 68 -17.61 -4.27 -0.36
N MET A 69 -16.90 -3.30 0.23
CA MET A 69 -17.52 -2.09 0.78
C MET A 69 -18.20 -1.25 -0.30
N ALA A 70 -17.59 -1.11 -1.48
CA ALA A 70 -18.18 -0.38 -2.60
C ALA A 70 -19.35 -1.17 -3.23
N ASN A 71 -19.20 -2.48 -3.45
CA ASN A 71 -20.25 -3.35 -3.99
C ASN A 71 -21.52 -3.39 -3.13
N ALA A 72 -21.43 -3.09 -1.83
CA ALA A 72 -22.63 -2.95 -0.99
C ALA A 72 -23.62 -1.90 -1.54
N LEU A 73 -23.11 -0.86 -2.22
CA LEU A 73 -23.88 0.24 -2.83
C LEU A 73 -24.43 -0.07 -4.23
N TYR A 74 -23.94 -1.14 -4.87
CA TYR A 74 -24.22 -1.48 -6.26
C TYR A 74 -25.00 -2.80 -6.41
N ASP A 75 -25.87 -2.83 -7.41
CA ASP A 75 -26.55 -4.03 -7.89
C ASP A 75 -25.58 -4.85 -8.77
N GLY A 76 -25.68 -6.17 -8.71
CA GLY A 76 -24.81 -7.09 -9.46
C GLY A 76 -23.32 -7.14 -9.04
N GLN A 77 -22.90 -6.42 -7.99
CA GLN A 77 -21.51 -6.40 -7.47
C GLN A 77 -20.43 -6.20 -8.56
N PRO A 78 -20.45 -5.06 -9.28
CA PRO A 78 -19.65 -4.88 -10.49
C PRO A 78 -18.13 -4.79 -10.26
N ILE A 79 -17.66 -4.58 -9.03
CA ILE A 79 -16.23 -4.43 -8.73
C ILE A 79 -15.65 -5.79 -8.32
N SER A 80 -14.69 -6.30 -9.10
CA SER A 80 -13.93 -7.50 -8.73
C SER A 80 -12.43 -7.20 -8.56
N VAL A 81 -11.66 -8.17 -8.05
CA VAL A 81 -10.23 -8.02 -7.79
C VAL A 81 -9.46 -9.03 -8.61
N ILE A 82 -8.37 -8.58 -9.25
CA ILE A 82 -7.42 -9.45 -9.95
C ILE A 82 -6.00 -9.24 -9.43
N THR A 83 -5.18 -10.27 -9.57
CA THR A 83 -3.73 -10.22 -9.34
C THR A 83 -3.04 -9.53 -10.52
N GLY A 84 -2.09 -8.65 -10.24
CA GLY A 84 -1.28 -7.97 -11.27
C GLY A 84 0.22 -8.19 -11.11
N PRO A 85 1.04 -7.73 -12.07
CA PRO A 85 2.50 -7.81 -11.98
C PRO A 85 3.10 -6.99 -10.82
N GLY A 86 2.34 -6.06 -10.25
CA GLY A 86 2.75 -5.22 -9.11
C GLY A 86 2.90 -3.75 -9.49
N GLY A 87 3.55 -2.98 -8.61
CA GLY A 87 3.53 -1.52 -8.68
C GLY A 87 3.98 -0.90 -10.01
N VAL A 88 4.89 -1.55 -10.75
CA VAL A 88 5.36 -1.07 -12.05
C VAL A 88 4.46 -1.55 -13.19
N GLY A 89 4.00 -2.80 -13.17
CA GLY A 89 3.18 -3.35 -14.27
C GLY A 89 1.70 -2.93 -14.22
N ASN A 90 1.15 -2.67 -13.03
CA ASN A 90 -0.27 -2.38 -12.85
C ASN A 90 -0.76 -1.15 -13.63
N PRO A 91 -0.06 0.01 -13.64
CA PRO A 91 -0.49 1.17 -14.42
C PRO A 91 -0.58 0.89 -15.92
N ALA A 92 0.36 0.12 -16.49
CA ALA A 92 0.34 -0.25 -17.91
C ALA A 92 -0.83 -1.18 -18.25
N HIS A 93 -1.18 -2.10 -17.33
CA HIS A 93 -2.34 -2.98 -17.49
C HIS A 93 -3.67 -2.18 -17.52
N THR A 94 -3.81 -1.21 -16.63
CA THR A 94 -4.99 -0.32 -16.59
C THR A 94 -5.02 0.59 -17.82
N ALA A 95 -3.89 1.19 -18.20
CA ALA A 95 -3.78 2.03 -19.40
C ALA A 95 -4.13 1.28 -20.71
N ALA A 96 -3.87 -0.03 -20.76
CA ALA A 96 -4.28 -0.92 -21.86
C ALA A 96 -5.78 -1.32 -21.82
N GLY A 97 -6.59 -0.74 -20.91
CA GLY A 97 -8.03 -1.00 -20.79
C GLY A 97 -8.39 -2.35 -20.18
N LYS A 98 -7.42 -3.09 -19.62
CA LYS A 98 -7.63 -4.45 -19.06
C LYS A 98 -8.11 -4.45 -17.61
N SER A 99 -8.03 -3.31 -16.94
CA SER A 99 -8.64 -3.04 -15.63
C SER A 99 -9.03 -1.55 -15.59
N GLY A 100 -9.99 -1.18 -14.72
CA GLY A 100 -10.39 0.23 -14.55
C GLY A 100 -9.89 0.85 -13.24
N LEU A 101 -9.54 0.02 -12.26
CA LEU A 101 -9.00 0.41 -10.97
C LEU A 101 -7.68 -0.32 -10.73
N GLY A 102 -6.82 0.21 -9.87
CA GLY A 102 -5.61 -0.52 -9.46
C GLY A 102 -4.91 0.03 -8.23
N ILE A 103 -3.90 -0.71 -7.79
CA ILE A 103 -2.95 -0.32 -6.74
C ILE A 103 -1.55 -0.22 -7.34
N SER A 104 -0.86 0.89 -7.09
CA SER A 104 0.52 1.18 -7.51
C SER A 104 1.18 2.11 -6.49
N TYR A 105 2.28 2.78 -6.84
CA TYR A 105 2.90 3.86 -6.08
C TYR A 105 3.02 5.11 -6.97
N GLY A 106 2.95 6.30 -6.37
CA GLY A 106 2.94 7.57 -7.09
C GLY A 106 4.00 7.75 -8.19
N PRO A 107 5.28 7.36 -8.00
CA PRO A 107 6.31 7.50 -9.03
C PRO A 107 5.99 6.73 -10.33
N PHE A 108 5.47 5.52 -10.21
CA PHE A 108 5.07 4.70 -11.37
C PHE A 108 3.83 5.27 -12.06
N LEU A 109 2.91 5.87 -11.29
CA LEU A 109 1.76 6.60 -11.84
C LEU A 109 2.18 7.86 -12.61
N VAL A 110 3.18 8.63 -12.13
CA VAL A 110 3.75 9.78 -12.86
C VAL A 110 4.31 9.33 -14.22
N LEU A 111 5.14 8.29 -14.21
CA LEU A 111 5.78 7.76 -15.41
C LEU A 111 4.76 7.16 -16.38
N ALA A 112 3.73 6.49 -15.88
CA ALA A 112 2.62 5.97 -16.70
C ALA A 112 1.81 7.11 -17.34
N LYS A 113 1.46 8.16 -16.60
CA LYS A 113 0.74 9.32 -17.18
C LYS A 113 1.57 10.03 -18.25
N LYS A 114 2.88 10.14 -18.07
CA LYS A 114 3.79 10.79 -19.02
C LYS A 114 4.03 9.97 -20.28
N GLY A 115 4.14 8.64 -20.17
CA GLY A 115 4.63 7.79 -21.27
C GLY A 115 6.06 8.14 -21.69
N SER A 116 6.46 7.70 -22.88
CA SER A 116 7.75 7.99 -23.52
C SER A 116 8.96 7.80 -22.60
N ASN A 117 9.00 6.70 -21.84
CA ASN A 117 10.09 6.30 -20.95
C ASN A 117 10.30 4.78 -20.94
N ASP A 118 11.39 4.34 -20.30
CA ASP A 118 11.84 2.94 -20.29
C ASP A 118 10.82 1.95 -19.71
N LEU A 119 9.90 2.41 -18.85
CA LEU A 119 8.86 1.58 -18.23
C LEU A 119 7.53 1.67 -18.98
N TYR A 120 7.18 2.85 -19.52
CA TYR A 120 5.92 3.11 -20.21
C TYR A 120 6.17 3.83 -21.53
N LYS A 121 5.89 3.13 -22.65
CA LYS A 121 5.98 3.70 -24.00
C LYS A 121 4.82 4.67 -24.26
N ASP A 122 3.60 4.21 -24.06
CA ASP A 122 2.39 4.99 -24.31
C ASP A 122 1.95 5.76 -23.05
N PRO A 123 1.46 7.00 -23.18
CA PRO A 123 0.97 7.80 -22.05
C PRO A 123 -0.43 7.34 -21.60
N ALA A 124 -0.66 7.41 -20.29
CA ALA A 124 -1.93 7.07 -19.64
C ALA A 124 -2.61 8.32 -19.01
N PRO A 125 -3.00 9.35 -19.79
CA PRO A 125 -3.42 10.64 -19.25
C PRO A 125 -4.70 10.60 -18.40
N THR A 126 -5.53 9.56 -18.58
CA THR A 126 -6.82 9.37 -17.89
C THR A 126 -6.72 8.72 -16.51
N LEU A 127 -5.50 8.35 -16.07
CA LEU A 127 -5.30 7.88 -14.70
C LEU A 127 -5.45 9.05 -13.70
N CYS A 128 -6.18 8.82 -12.60
CA CYS A 128 -6.28 9.74 -11.47
C CYS A 128 -6.20 8.96 -10.15
N ALA A 129 -5.70 9.60 -9.09
CA ALA A 129 -5.58 8.95 -7.78
C ALA A 129 -6.88 9.06 -6.96
N ILE A 130 -7.28 7.94 -6.35
CA ILE A 130 -8.36 7.90 -5.33
C ILE A 130 -7.78 8.21 -3.95
N GLY A 131 -6.56 7.77 -3.66
CA GLY A 131 -5.90 8.10 -2.41
C GLY A 131 -4.68 7.26 -2.09
N ALA A 132 -3.88 7.77 -1.16
CA ALA A 132 -2.74 7.09 -0.56
C ALA A 132 -3.11 6.32 0.71
N SER A 133 -2.43 5.21 0.95
CA SER A 133 -2.40 4.52 2.22
C SER A 133 -1.06 4.72 2.96
N SER A 134 -0.89 4.03 4.09
CA SER A 134 0.34 4.06 4.86
C SER A 134 1.56 3.61 4.04
N PRO A 135 2.76 4.18 4.29
CA PRO A 135 3.96 3.88 3.50
C PRO A 135 4.45 2.45 3.68
N ASN A 136 4.66 1.76 2.56
CA ASN A 136 5.40 0.50 2.53
C ASN A 136 6.90 0.81 2.51
N PHE A 137 7.65 0.20 3.42
CA PHE A 137 9.08 0.40 3.62
C PHE A 137 9.87 -0.68 2.88
N LEU A 138 11.00 -0.28 2.29
CA LEU A 138 11.97 -1.22 1.76
C LEU A 138 12.65 -1.96 2.90
N HIS A 139 12.44 -3.27 2.92
CA HIS A 139 13.19 -4.22 3.74
C HIS A 139 14.17 -4.95 2.82
N VAL A 140 15.42 -5.09 3.24
CA VAL A 140 16.38 -6.05 2.67
C VAL A 140 16.91 -6.89 3.83
N ILE A 141 16.36 -8.09 4.00
CA ILE A 141 16.80 -9.06 4.99
C ILE A 141 18.04 -9.77 4.43
N MET A 142 19.13 -9.80 5.20
CA MET A 142 20.36 -10.52 4.90
C MET A 142 20.63 -11.60 5.95
N ASP A 143 21.00 -12.81 5.52
CA ASP A 143 21.48 -13.86 6.43
C ASP A 143 22.78 -13.42 7.12
N ALA A 144 22.77 -13.39 8.44
CA ALA A 144 23.88 -12.85 9.23
C ALA A 144 25.17 -13.68 9.08
N LYS A 145 25.10 -14.93 8.59
CA LYS A 145 26.28 -15.80 8.38
C LYS A 145 27.32 -15.20 7.42
N TYR A 146 26.92 -14.25 6.55
CA TYR A 146 27.82 -13.60 5.59
C TYR A 146 28.59 -12.40 6.17
N GLY A 147 28.20 -11.86 7.32
CA GLY A 147 28.84 -10.65 7.88
C GLY A 147 28.66 -9.37 7.04
N ILE A 148 27.74 -9.38 6.06
CA ILE A 148 27.44 -8.24 5.18
C ILE A 148 26.32 -7.41 5.80
N ASP A 149 26.61 -6.16 6.18
CA ASP A 149 25.65 -5.19 6.74
C ASP A 149 25.36 -4.01 5.80
N THR A 150 26.12 -3.85 4.71
CA THR A 150 25.89 -2.84 3.66
C THR A 150 26.08 -3.40 2.25
N ILE A 151 25.54 -2.69 1.24
CA ILE A 151 25.67 -3.08 -0.18
C ILE A 151 27.11 -2.80 -0.69
N GLU A 152 27.82 -1.84 -0.10
CA GLU A 152 29.24 -1.62 -0.35
C GLU A 152 30.07 -2.85 0.03
N LYS A 153 29.81 -3.45 1.21
CA LYS A 153 30.49 -4.69 1.63
C LYS A 153 30.12 -5.87 0.73
N LEU A 154 28.86 -5.99 0.29
CA LEU A 154 28.47 -6.98 -0.72
C LEU A 154 29.32 -6.86 -2.00
N LYS A 155 29.45 -5.65 -2.56
CA LYS A 155 30.26 -5.41 -3.75
C LYS A 155 31.74 -5.74 -3.55
N GLN A 156 32.29 -5.41 -2.38
CA GLN A 156 33.70 -5.69 -2.06
C GLN A 156 33.95 -7.19 -1.89
N ALA A 157 33.07 -7.89 -1.16
CA ALA A 157 33.21 -9.31 -0.86
C ALA A 157 32.88 -10.23 -2.05
N LYS A 158 32.13 -9.74 -3.05
CA LYS A 158 31.71 -10.49 -4.24
C LYS A 158 31.13 -11.87 -3.90
N THR A 159 30.30 -11.90 -2.85
CA THR A 159 29.81 -13.15 -2.28
C THR A 159 28.75 -13.79 -3.18
N PRO A 160 28.77 -15.12 -3.39
CA PRO A 160 27.76 -15.85 -4.17
C PRO A 160 26.41 -15.92 -3.43
N LEU A 161 25.71 -14.78 -3.34
CA LEU A 161 24.40 -14.69 -2.68
C LEU A 161 23.28 -15.17 -3.60
N LYS A 162 22.37 -15.96 -3.04
CA LYS A 162 21.10 -16.33 -3.67
C LYS A 162 20.05 -15.31 -3.23
N ILE A 163 19.74 -14.33 -4.08
CA ILE A 163 18.85 -13.21 -3.73
C ILE A 163 17.45 -13.50 -4.23
N ALA A 164 16.45 -13.37 -3.35
CA ALA A 164 15.04 -13.44 -3.70
C ALA A 164 14.44 -12.04 -3.78
N THR A 165 13.86 -11.70 -4.92
CA THR A 165 13.15 -10.43 -5.12
C THR A 165 11.76 -10.67 -5.70
N GLY A 166 10.96 -9.60 -5.81
CA GLY A 166 9.60 -9.70 -6.31
C GLY A 166 9.56 -10.15 -7.78
N ALA A 167 8.37 -10.55 -8.24
CA ALA A 167 8.13 -10.88 -9.63
C ALA A 167 8.48 -9.72 -10.59
N MET A 168 8.64 -10.03 -11.88
CA MET A 168 8.85 -9.01 -12.92
C MET A 168 7.68 -8.02 -12.97
N GLY A 169 7.97 -6.72 -12.90
CA GLY A 169 6.95 -5.66 -12.79
C GLY A 169 6.57 -5.28 -11.34
N SER A 170 7.19 -5.92 -10.34
CA SER A 170 7.08 -5.52 -8.93
C SER A 170 7.99 -4.33 -8.61
N THR A 171 7.63 -3.57 -7.56
CA THR A 171 8.45 -2.47 -7.07
C THR A 171 9.70 -2.98 -6.35
N GLU A 172 9.62 -4.18 -5.75
CA GLU A 172 10.76 -4.83 -5.10
C GLU A 172 11.88 -5.18 -6.07
N GLN A 173 11.55 -5.77 -7.22
CA GLN A 173 12.51 -6.10 -8.28
C GLN A 173 13.14 -4.83 -8.86
N PHE A 174 12.32 -3.80 -9.07
CA PHE A 174 12.75 -2.49 -9.53
C PHE A 174 13.72 -1.82 -8.54
N VAL A 175 13.32 -1.60 -7.28
CA VAL A 175 14.15 -0.85 -6.31
C VAL A 175 15.44 -1.59 -5.95
N LEU A 176 15.44 -2.94 -5.94
CA LEU A 176 16.65 -3.72 -5.77
C LEU A 176 17.63 -3.48 -6.93
N LYS A 177 17.14 -3.49 -8.18
CA LYS A 177 17.95 -3.19 -9.36
C LYS A 177 18.54 -1.78 -9.29
N GLU A 178 17.75 -0.77 -8.94
CA GLU A 178 18.22 0.62 -8.80
C GLU A 178 19.28 0.78 -7.70
N ILE A 179 19.11 0.11 -6.56
CA ILE A 179 20.09 0.12 -5.47
C ILE A 179 21.40 -0.54 -5.88
N LEU A 180 21.35 -1.73 -6.50
CA LEU A 180 22.56 -2.39 -6.99
C LEU A 180 23.25 -1.54 -8.08
N ALA A 181 22.47 -0.95 -8.99
CA ALA A 181 22.98 -0.10 -10.06
C ALA A 181 23.67 1.18 -9.53
N PHE A 182 23.16 1.80 -8.47
CA PHE A 182 23.84 2.90 -7.76
C PHE A 182 25.24 2.51 -7.29
N TYR A 183 25.42 1.27 -6.84
CA TYR A 183 26.72 0.72 -6.47
C TYR A 183 27.53 0.17 -7.65
N GLY A 184 27.03 0.24 -8.89
CA GLY A 184 27.69 -0.34 -10.06
C GLY A 184 27.74 -1.88 -9.98
N VAL A 185 26.61 -2.49 -9.64
CA VAL A 185 26.37 -3.93 -9.61
C VAL A 185 25.05 -4.21 -10.35
N THR A 186 25.03 -5.19 -11.23
CA THR A 186 23.80 -5.71 -11.85
C THR A 186 23.53 -7.14 -11.40
N PHE A 187 22.35 -7.68 -11.70
CA PHE A 187 22.07 -9.10 -11.47
C PHE A 187 23.04 -10.02 -12.24
N LYS A 188 23.65 -9.55 -13.34
CA LYS A 188 24.69 -10.29 -14.07
C LYS A 188 26.05 -10.29 -13.36
N GLU A 189 26.41 -9.24 -12.63
CA GLU A 189 27.58 -9.32 -11.72
C GLU A 189 27.31 -10.30 -10.57
N ILE A 190 26.11 -10.33 -9.99
CA ILE A 190 25.74 -11.29 -8.93
C ILE A 190 25.88 -12.74 -9.44
N ASP A 191 25.36 -13.04 -10.64
CA ASP A 191 25.53 -14.33 -11.32
C ASP A 191 27.01 -14.66 -11.59
N GLY A 192 27.77 -13.68 -12.11
CA GLY A 192 29.21 -13.79 -12.32
C GLY A 192 30.06 -13.95 -11.05
N TRP A 193 29.49 -13.72 -9.86
CA TRP A 193 30.10 -14.02 -8.56
C TRP A 193 29.73 -15.43 -8.04
N GLY A 194 28.98 -16.21 -8.81
CA GLY A 194 28.41 -17.51 -8.40
C GLY A 194 27.13 -17.40 -7.58
N GLY A 195 26.56 -16.20 -7.47
CA GLY A 195 25.25 -15.95 -6.88
C GLY A 195 24.12 -16.19 -7.89
N ARG A 196 22.90 -15.76 -7.55
CA ARG A 196 21.75 -15.72 -8.47
C ARG A 196 20.68 -14.76 -7.95
N VAL A 197 19.79 -14.28 -8.82
CA VAL A 197 18.64 -13.44 -8.44
C VAL A 197 17.34 -14.07 -8.94
N ASP A 198 16.52 -14.53 -8.00
CA ASP A 198 15.24 -15.19 -8.24
C ASP A 198 14.10 -14.15 -8.20
N LEU A 199 13.20 -14.20 -9.19
CA LEU A 199 11.99 -13.37 -9.22
C LEU A 199 10.79 -14.21 -8.78
N MET A 200 10.19 -13.88 -7.64
CA MET A 200 9.17 -14.73 -7.01
C MET A 200 8.12 -13.94 -6.20
N GLY A 201 6.99 -14.58 -5.91
CA GLY A 201 5.91 -14.03 -5.10
C GLY A 201 6.30 -13.80 -3.63
N THR A 202 5.47 -13.08 -2.89
CA THR A 202 5.77 -12.78 -1.47
C THR A 202 5.80 -14.03 -0.59
N GLY A 203 4.87 -14.97 -0.77
CA GLY A 203 4.88 -16.26 -0.07
C GLY A 203 6.09 -17.12 -0.46
N GLU A 204 6.32 -17.29 -1.75
CA GLU A 204 7.48 -18.02 -2.30
C GLU A 204 8.83 -17.51 -1.75
N ARG A 205 8.99 -16.18 -1.55
CA ARG A 205 10.17 -15.59 -0.89
C ARG A 205 10.33 -16.02 0.57
N VAL A 206 9.23 -16.09 1.33
CA VAL A 206 9.23 -16.58 2.72
C VAL A 206 9.57 -18.07 2.76
N ASP A 207 8.96 -18.87 1.88
CA ASP A 207 9.18 -20.32 1.81
C ASP A 207 10.63 -20.64 1.40
N ALA A 208 11.15 -20.00 0.33
CA ALA A 208 12.53 -20.16 -0.11
C ALA A 208 13.53 -19.74 0.99
N TRP A 209 13.20 -18.73 1.78
CA TRP A 209 14.01 -18.32 2.93
C TRP A 209 13.98 -19.36 4.06
N ASN A 210 12.79 -19.82 4.46
CA ASN A 210 12.65 -20.83 5.51
C ASN A 210 13.35 -22.16 5.10
N ASN A 211 13.26 -22.53 3.82
CA ASN A 211 13.91 -23.68 3.22
C ASN A 211 15.42 -23.48 2.90
N ARG A 212 16.02 -22.35 3.31
CA ARG A 212 17.45 -22.02 3.10
C ARG A 212 17.90 -22.02 1.62
N GLN A 213 16.98 -21.83 0.68
CA GLN A 213 17.24 -21.77 -0.76
C GLN A 213 17.77 -20.39 -1.20
N VAL A 214 17.51 -19.36 -0.39
CA VAL A 214 17.94 -17.97 -0.60
C VAL A 214 18.61 -17.37 0.64
N ASP A 215 19.44 -16.37 0.44
CA ASP A 215 20.35 -15.74 1.40
C ASP A 215 20.01 -14.27 1.68
N VAL A 216 19.27 -13.66 0.75
CA VAL A 216 18.73 -12.30 0.87
C VAL A 216 17.28 -12.31 0.40
N VAL A 217 16.41 -11.60 1.09
CA VAL A 217 15.04 -11.30 0.63
C VAL A 217 14.81 -9.80 0.72
N ASN A 218 14.39 -9.16 -0.38
CA ASN A 218 13.87 -7.80 -0.32
C ASN A 218 12.34 -7.73 -0.43
N SER A 219 11.75 -6.69 0.17
CA SER A 219 10.30 -6.48 0.24
C SER A 219 9.94 -5.00 0.32
N MET A 220 8.75 -4.63 -0.16
CA MET A 220 8.14 -3.31 0.04
C MET A 220 6.86 -3.49 0.85
N ILE A 221 6.96 -3.34 2.18
CA ILE A 221 5.86 -3.67 3.11
C ILE A 221 5.90 -2.78 4.35
N LEU A 222 4.76 -2.61 5.02
CA LEU A 222 4.67 -1.96 6.32
C LEU A 222 5.40 -2.76 7.41
N TYR A 223 5.88 -2.06 8.44
CA TYR A 223 6.41 -2.67 9.65
C TYR A 223 5.45 -2.45 10.83
N PRO A 224 5.45 -3.34 11.84
CA PRO A 224 6.02 -4.67 11.82
C PRO A 224 5.22 -5.62 10.90
N THR A 225 5.90 -6.54 10.19
CA THR A 225 5.24 -7.68 9.53
C THR A 225 5.60 -8.99 10.22
N ALA A 226 4.60 -9.78 10.59
CA ALA A 226 4.77 -11.04 11.33
C ALA A 226 5.67 -12.05 10.61
N ALA A 227 5.46 -12.30 9.31
CA ALA A 227 6.31 -13.21 8.53
C ALA A 227 7.79 -12.75 8.46
N TRP A 228 8.07 -11.44 8.53
CA TRP A 228 9.44 -10.91 8.57
C TRP A 228 10.09 -11.17 9.93
N ILE A 229 9.32 -11.00 11.03
CA ILE A 229 9.76 -11.39 12.38
C ILE A 229 10.05 -12.90 12.44
N GLU A 230 9.18 -13.73 11.87
CA GLU A 230 9.34 -15.19 11.81
C GLU A 230 10.59 -15.58 11.01
N MET A 231 10.74 -15.09 9.78
CA MET A 231 11.94 -15.31 8.94
C MET A 231 13.24 -15.01 9.69
N MET A 232 13.29 -13.87 10.40
CA MET A 232 14.46 -13.39 11.15
C MET A 232 14.64 -14.05 12.53
N THR A 233 13.65 -14.84 12.96
CA THR A 233 13.72 -15.71 14.16
C THR A 233 14.21 -17.11 13.76
N THR A 234 13.65 -17.69 12.69
CA THR A 234 14.01 -19.00 12.14
C THR A 234 15.46 -19.05 11.62
N ARG A 235 15.96 -17.93 11.08
CA ARG A 235 17.36 -17.75 10.67
C ARG A 235 17.88 -16.44 11.23
N LYS A 236 19.07 -16.47 11.86
CA LYS A 236 19.75 -15.27 12.34
C LYS A 236 20.03 -14.35 11.15
N ALA A 237 19.34 -13.22 11.11
CA ALA A 237 19.38 -12.27 10.02
C ALA A 237 19.11 -10.86 10.52
N HIS A 238 19.52 -9.87 9.74
CA HIS A 238 19.36 -8.45 10.02
C HIS A 238 18.85 -7.72 8.77
N LEU A 239 18.35 -6.49 8.95
CA LEU A 239 18.04 -5.61 7.84
C LEU A 239 19.26 -4.79 7.42
N ILE A 240 19.49 -4.67 6.12
CA ILE A 240 20.49 -3.75 5.55
C ILE A 240 20.00 -2.31 5.71
N SER A 241 20.81 -1.48 6.36
CA SER A 241 20.58 -0.03 6.46
C SER A 241 21.28 0.69 5.32
N PHE A 242 20.61 1.66 4.70
CA PHE A 242 21.11 2.36 3.52
C PHE A 242 21.82 3.68 3.85
N SER A 243 22.85 3.99 3.08
CA SER A 243 23.54 5.27 3.14
C SER A 243 22.62 6.42 2.70
N ASP A 244 22.85 7.63 3.22
CA ASP A 244 22.02 8.78 2.82
C ASP A 244 22.18 9.11 1.32
N LYS A 245 23.34 8.79 0.70
CA LYS A 245 23.57 8.99 -0.75
C LYS A 245 22.62 8.16 -1.64
N VAL A 246 22.47 6.85 -1.37
CA VAL A 246 21.55 6.02 -2.18
C VAL A 246 20.09 6.38 -1.89
N ARG A 247 19.77 6.76 -0.65
CA ARG A 247 18.44 7.26 -0.27
C ARG A 247 18.10 8.58 -0.97
N ASP A 248 19.07 9.49 -1.12
CA ASP A 248 18.94 10.74 -1.87
C ASP A 248 18.72 10.50 -3.36
N GLN A 249 19.45 9.56 -3.97
CA GLN A 249 19.24 9.19 -5.38
C GLN A 249 17.83 8.63 -5.61
N LEU A 250 17.40 7.67 -4.79
CA LEU A 250 16.06 7.07 -4.88
C LEU A 250 14.95 8.10 -4.62
N ALA A 251 15.17 9.05 -3.70
CA ALA A 251 14.23 10.13 -3.46
C ALA A 251 14.11 11.07 -4.67
N LYS A 252 15.25 11.48 -5.25
CA LYS A 252 15.32 12.41 -6.38
C LYS A 252 14.75 11.82 -7.67
N ASP A 253 15.20 10.63 -8.05
CA ASP A 253 14.89 10.04 -9.36
C ASP A 253 13.52 9.35 -9.36
N TRP A 254 13.17 8.72 -8.24
CA TRP A 254 12.05 7.79 -8.13
C TRP A 254 11.07 8.16 -6.99
N GLY A 255 11.13 9.37 -6.44
CA GLY A 255 10.11 9.88 -5.51
C GLY A 255 9.99 9.17 -4.16
N PHE A 256 10.98 8.36 -3.77
CA PHE A 256 10.97 7.65 -2.49
C PHE A 256 11.08 8.60 -1.29
N GLN A 257 10.36 8.30 -0.21
CA GLN A 257 10.48 9.00 1.06
C GLN A 257 11.65 8.43 1.87
N LYS A 258 12.56 9.28 2.32
CA LYS A 258 13.72 8.90 3.17
C LYS A 258 13.28 8.68 4.62
N LEU A 259 12.65 7.54 4.91
CA LEU A 259 12.18 7.16 6.24
C LEU A 259 13.08 6.10 6.89
N SER A 260 12.84 5.78 8.16
CA SER A 260 13.58 4.76 8.88
C SER A 260 12.63 3.77 9.57
N ILE A 261 13.09 2.55 9.80
CA ILE A 261 12.42 1.56 10.65
C ILE A 261 13.07 1.67 12.05
N PRO A 262 12.29 1.87 13.12
CA PRO A 262 12.82 1.93 14.48
C PRO A 262 13.58 0.67 14.89
N GLY A 263 14.62 0.83 15.70
CA GLY A 263 15.34 -0.29 16.30
C GLY A 263 14.45 -1.12 17.22
N GLY A 264 14.73 -2.42 17.31
CA GLY A 264 13.97 -3.38 18.14
C GLY A 264 12.65 -3.88 17.52
N VAL A 265 12.24 -3.36 16.36
CA VAL A 265 11.04 -3.83 15.64
C VAL A 265 11.21 -5.27 15.11
N TYR A 266 12.43 -5.66 14.77
CA TYR A 266 12.77 -6.99 14.24
C TYR A 266 13.90 -7.65 15.05
N PRO A 267 13.93 -8.99 15.12
CA PRO A 267 15.02 -9.73 15.75
C PRO A 267 16.40 -9.32 15.23
N ASN A 268 17.42 -9.37 16.09
CA ASN A 268 18.81 -9.03 15.77
C ASN A 268 19.03 -7.63 15.16
N THR A 269 18.03 -6.74 15.23
CA THR A 269 18.06 -5.40 14.62
C THR A 269 17.81 -4.33 15.71
N PRO A 270 18.76 -4.13 16.65
CA PRO A 270 18.55 -3.23 17.80
C PRO A 270 18.63 -1.74 17.43
N ASN A 271 19.30 -1.40 16.32
CA ASN A 271 19.51 -0.03 15.85
C ASN A 271 18.44 0.38 14.82
N GLU A 272 18.25 1.68 14.65
CA GLU A 272 17.44 2.23 13.54
C GLU A 272 17.99 1.75 12.18
N VAL A 273 17.09 1.33 11.30
CA VAL A 273 17.41 0.99 9.90
C VAL A 273 16.99 2.15 9.01
N LYS A 274 17.97 2.91 8.50
CA LYS A 274 17.73 3.95 7.50
C LYS A 274 17.31 3.30 6.19
N THR A 275 16.13 3.63 5.68
CA THR A 275 15.62 3.02 4.44
C THR A 275 14.87 4.03 3.56
N VAL A 276 14.10 3.53 2.61
CA VAL A 276 13.19 4.29 1.78
C VAL A 276 11.79 3.69 1.86
N ALA A 277 10.76 4.51 1.60
CA ALA A 277 9.37 4.07 1.61
C ALA A 277 8.53 4.78 0.55
N LEU A 278 7.40 4.18 0.18
CA LEU A 278 6.38 4.78 -0.68
C LEU A 278 4.97 4.46 -0.14
N PRO A 279 4.06 5.43 -0.04
CA PRO A 279 2.64 5.15 0.17
C PRO A 279 2.07 4.47 -1.07
N PHE A 280 1.40 3.33 -0.89
CA PHE A 280 0.66 2.75 -2.01
C PHE A 280 -0.57 3.60 -2.31
N VAL A 281 -0.90 3.70 -3.60
CA VAL A 281 -1.93 4.57 -4.14
C VAL A 281 -2.98 3.72 -4.83
N VAL A 282 -4.24 3.86 -4.43
CA VAL A 282 -5.39 3.37 -5.20
C VAL A 282 -5.67 4.41 -6.27
N TYR A 283 -5.81 3.97 -7.53
CA TYR A 283 -6.05 4.84 -8.68
C TYR A 283 -7.15 4.28 -9.59
N ALA A 284 -7.70 5.15 -10.44
CA ALA A 284 -8.73 4.83 -11.42
C ALA A 284 -8.33 5.32 -12.82
N ASP A 285 -8.85 4.65 -13.85
CA ASP A 285 -8.92 5.16 -15.22
C ASP A 285 -10.32 5.70 -15.50
N THR A 286 -10.43 7.01 -15.74
CA THR A 286 -11.71 7.68 -15.97
C THR A 286 -12.43 7.28 -17.26
N ARG A 287 -11.80 6.47 -18.13
CA ARG A 287 -12.45 5.83 -19.29
C ARG A 287 -13.34 4.65 -18.89
N ALA A 288 -13.03 3.99 -17.77
CA ALA A 288 -13.66 2.75 -17.33
C ALA A 288 -14.45 2.89 -16.01
N VAL A 289 -14.17 3.91 -15.20
CA VAL A 289 -14.83 4.14 -13.89
C VAL A 289 -15.56 5.47 -13.89
N SER A 290 -16.86 5.44 -13.57
CA SER A 290 -17.67 6.66 -13.47
C SER A 290 -17.24 7.53 -12.26
N GLN A 291 -17.43 8.85 -12.37
CA GLN A 291 -17.20 9.78 -11.24
C GLN A 291 -18.12 9.51 -10.03
N GLU A 292 -19.23 8.81 -10.23
CA GLU A 292 -20.06 8.34 -9.11
C GLU A 292 -19.40 7.17 -8.39
N MET A 293 -18.94 6.15 -9.13
CA MET A 293 -18.24 5.00 -8.54
C MET A 293 -16.93 5.41 -7.88
N ILE A 294 -16.17 6.35 -8.45
CA ILE A 294 -14.96 6.89 -7.81
C ILE A 294 -15.30 7.58 -6.47
N TYR A 295 -16.41 8.32 -6.40
CA TYR A 295 -16.86 8.98 -5.17
C TYR A 295 -17.26 7.94 -4.12
N ASP A 296 -18.07 6.96 -4.51
CA ASP A 296 -18.53 5.88 -3.64
C ASP A 296 -17.36 5.04 -3.09
N ILE A 297 -16.37 4.71 -3.94
CA ILE A 297 -15.13 4.05 -3.52
C ILE A 297 -14.32 4.94 -2.56
N THR A 298 -14.17 6.24 -2.87
CA THR A 298 -13.46 7.18 -1.98
C THR A 298 -14.10 7.22 -0.60
N LYS A 299 -15.44 7.38 -0.56
CA LYS A 299 -16.23 7.42 0.67
C LYS A 299 -16.15 6.11 1.45
N ALA A 300 -16.41 4.99 0.78
CA ALA A 300 -16.37 3.65 1.37
C ALA A 300 -14.98 3.33 1.95
N TRP A 301 -13.90 3.76 1.30
CA TRP A 301 -12.55 3.61 1.84
C TRP A 301 -12.34 4.50 3.07
N ALA A 302 -12.63 5.80 2.95
CA ALA A 302 -12.35 6.80 3.99
C ALA A 302 -13.16 6.58 5.28
N GLU A 303 -14.44 6.23 5.17
CA GLU A 303 -15.32 5.92 6.31
C GLU A 303 -15.13 4.47 6.80
N GLY A 304 -14.53 3.61 5.97
CA GLY A 304 -14.37 2.18 6.21
C GLY A 304 -13.10 1.75 6.95
N LYS A 305 -12.37 2.65 7.65
CA LYS A 305 -11.09 2.32 8.30
C LYS A 305 -11.14 1.02 9.12
N ASP A 306 -12.16 0.84 9.96
CA ASP A 306 -12.27 -0.37 10.80
C ASP A 306 -12.46 -1.66 9.99
N ARG A 307 -13.12 -1.58 8.83
CA ARG A 307 -13.21 -2.71 7.89
C ARG A 307 -11.87 -2.95 7.20
N MET A 308 -11.17 -1.90 6.78
CA MET A 308 -9.81 -2.02 6.22
C MET A 308 -8.84 -2.67 7.22
N VAL A 309 -8.91 -2.32 8.52
CA VAL A 309 -8.10 -2.94 9.59
C VAL A 309 -8.44 -4.42 9.78
N LYS A 310 -9.72 -4.80 9.69
CA LYS A 310 -10.16 -6.20 9.73
C LYS A 310 -9.73 -6.99 8.50
N GLY A 311 -9.78 -6.38 7.33
CA GLY A 311 -9.33 -6.97 6.07
C GLY A 311 -7.80 -7.16 6.00
N HIS A 312 -7.03 -6.19 6.52
CA HIS A 312 -5.58 -6.34 6.70
C HIS A 312 -5.02 -5.41 7.80
N ALA A 313 -4.22 -5.96 8.71
CA ALA A 313 -3.70 -5.24 9.88
C ALA A 313 -2.79 -4.03 9.54
N SER A 314 -2.30 -3.92 8.29
CA SER A 314 -1.52 -2.77 7.81
C SER A 314 -2.25 -1.42 7.89
N HIS A 315 -3.59 -1.44 7.95
CA HIS A 315 -4.41 -0.22 7.99
C HIS A 315 -4.58 0.40 9.38
N LYS A 316 -3.98 -0.18 10.43
CA LYS A 316 -4.10 0.34 11.82
C LYS A 316 -3.65 1.80 11.94
N GLU A 317 -2.46 2.09 11.43
CA GLU A 317 -1.85 3.43 11.46
C GLU A 317 -2.27 4.33 10.29
N TRP A 318 -3.14 3.84 9.40
CA TRP A 318 -3.63 4.62 8.27
C TRP A 318 -4.62 5.70 8.74
N VAL A 319 -4.53 6.88 8.13
CA VAL A 319 -5.33 8.06 8.50
C VAL A 319 -6.10 8.52 7.25
N PRO A 320 -7.42 8.27 7.16
CA PRO A 320 -8.26 8.63 6.01
C PRO A 320 -8.14 10.10 5.57
N GLU A 321 -8.03 11.01 6.53
CA GLU A 321 -7.86 12.45 6.31
C GLU A 321 -6.60 12.78 5.49
N LYS A 322 -5.63 11.86 5.44
CA LYS A 322 -4.37 11.98 4.71
C LYS A 322 -4.35 11.22 3.38
N MET A 323 -5.47 10.67 2.90
CA MET A 323 -5.51 10.01 1.58
C MET A 323 -5.13 10.95 0.44
N MET A 324 -5.42 12.26 0.55
CA MET A 324 -4.97 13.30 -0.38
C MET A 324 -3.75 14.09 0.14
N ALA A 325 -2.84 13.41 0.83
CA ALA A 325 -1.54 13.97 1.24
C ALA A 325 -0.43 13.65 0.21
N ASP A 326 0.82 13.92 0.56
CA ASP A 326 1.98 13.72 -0.31
C ASP A 326 2.17 12.24 -0.74
N GLY A 327 2.68 12.04 -1.95
CA GLY A 327 3.05 10.71 -2.47
C GLY A 327 2.04 10.06 -3.43
N LEU A 328 0.92 10.71 -3.76
CA LEU A 328 0.01 10.25 -4.83
C LEU A 328 0.68 10.15 -6.21
N GLY A 329 1.69 10.99 -6.45
CA GLY A 329 2.35 11.16 -7.75
C GLY A 329 1.50 11.90 -8.79
N ILE A 330 0.22 11.55 -8.91
CA ILE A 330 -0.71 12.08 -9.92
C ILE A 330 -1.87 12.84 -9.29
N GLU A 331 -2.48 13.70 -10.10
CA GLU A 331 -3.76 14.38 -9.83
C GLU A 331 -4.80 13.46 -9.16
N PRO A 332 -5.36 13.87 -8.01
CA PRO A 332 -6.53 13.19 -7.45
C PRO A 332 -7.73 13.26 -8.39
N CYS A 333 -8.58 12.23 -8.39
CA CYS A 333 -9.82 12.22 -9.16
C CYS A 333 -10.79 13.33 -8.70
N ASP A 334 -11.58 13.90 -9.61
CA ASP A 334 -12.47 15.01 -9.26
C ASP A 334 -13.58 14.62 -8.28
N ALA A 335 -14.09 13.40 -8.40
CA ALA A 335 -14.95 12.76 -7.40
C ALA A 335 -14.30 12.66 -6.00
N THR A 336 -13.01 12.34 -5.93
CA THR A 336 -12.24 12.29 -4.66
C THR A 336 -12.06 13.70 -4.09
N LYS A 337 -11.68 14.68 -4.92
CA LYS A 337 -11.61 16.10 -4.55
C LYS A 337 -12.96 16.61 -4.01
N ARG A 338 -14.07 16.21 -4.62
CA ARG A 338 -15.44 16.54 -4.17
C ARG A 338 -15.73 15.97 -2.78
N TYR A 339 -15.49 14.68 -2.56
CA TYR A 339 -15.68 14.05 -1.23
C TYR A 339 -14.86 14.76 -0.14
N PHE A 340 -13.58 15.06 -0.40
CA PHE A 340 -12.72 15.77 0.55
C PHE A 340 -13.26 17.16 0.90
N LYS A 341 -13.73 17.91 -0.12
CA LYS A 341 -14.37 19.23 0.07
C LYS A 341 -15.62 19.13 0.94
N GLU A 342 -16.49 18.15 0.70
CA GLU A 342 -17.73 17.92 1.47
C GLU A 342 -17.45 17.53 2.93
N ARG A 343 -16.36 16.79 3.19
CA ARG A 343 -15.90 16.44 4.55
C ARG A 343 -15.17 17.58 5.27
N GLY A 344 -14.91 18.70 4.60
CA GLY A 344 -14.05 19.78 5.14
C GLY A 344 -12.58 19.37 5.30
N TRP A 345 -12.16 18.28 4.64
CA TRP A 345 -10.80 17.76 4.71
C TRP A 345 -9.88 18.52 3.73
N LYS A 346 -8.68 18.89 4.19
CA LYS A 346 -7.72 19.63 3.37
C LYS A 346 -7.06 18.70 2.36
N SER A 347 -7.36 18.89 1.08
CA SER A 347 -6.47 18.46 0.00
C SER A 347 -5.19 19.30 0.00
N LEU A 348 -4.02 18.71 -0.17
CA LEU A 348 -2.81 19.48 -0.44
C LEU A 348 -2.89 20.14 -1.84
N PRO A 349 -2.25 21.31 -2.04
CA PRO A 349 -2.39 22.06 -3.30
C PRO A 349 -1.74 21.33 -4.47
N LEU A 350 -2.32 21.50 -5.67
CA LEU A 350 -1.93 20.83 -6.91
C LEU A 350 -0.46 21.08 -7.32
N SER A 351 0.14 22.19 -6.88
CA SER A 351 1.59 22.48 -7.03
C SER A 351 2.52 21.51 -6.29
N THR A 352 1.98 20.57 -5.52
CA THR A 352 2.71 19.48 -4.85
C THR A 352 2.64 18.17 -5.64
N TYR A 353 1.85 18.13 -6.72
CA TYR A 353 1.59 16.96 -7.55
C TYR A 353 2.07 17.20 -8.99
N GLY A 354 3.32 16.85 -9.26
CA GLY A 354 3.93 16.93 -10.58
C GLY A 354 5.30 17.59 -10.58
N SER A 355 6.10 17.20 -11.59
CA SER A 355 7.43 17.68 -11.98
C SER A 355 8.64 17.51 -11.05
N GLU A 356 8.56 17.64 -9.72
CA GLU A 356 9.76 17.50 -8.85
C GLU A 356 9.51 16.68 -7.58
N ALA A 357 10.26 15.58 -7.41
CA ALA A 357 10.28 14.82 -6.17
C ALA A 357 10.99 15.62 -5.05
N ARG A 358 10.21 16.11 -4.08
CA ARG A 358 10.73 16.82 -2.89
C ARG A 358 10.64 15.93 -1.64
N PRO A 359 11.63 15.99 -0.73
CA PRO A 359 11.58 15.23 0.52
C PRO A 359 10.41 15.68 1.41
N VAL A 360 9.55 14.74 1.79
CA VAL A 360 8.48 14.97 2.77
C VAL A 360 9.08 15.09 4.18
N PRO A 361 8.70 16.10 5.00
CA PRO A 361 9.11 16.15 6.40
C PRO A 361 8.56 14.94 7.17
N GLY A 362 9.43 14.20 7.86
CA GLY A 362 9.02 13.07 8.69
C GLY A 362 8.05 13.47 9.81
N PRO A 363 7.24 12.52 10.32
CA PRO A 363 6.29 12.81 11.40
C PRO A 363 7.03 13.28 12.66
N ARG A 364 6.57 14.40 13.23
CA ARG A 364 7.07 14.90 14.52
C ARG A 364 6.62 13.94 15.62
N ILE A 365 7.54 13.13 16.14
CA ILE A 365 7.27 12.25 17.30
C ILE A 365 6.91 13.14 18.50
N LEU A 366 5.72 12.94 19.05
CA LEU A 366 5.32 13.58 20.30
C LEU A 366 5.92 12.81 21.49
N GLY A 367 6.93 13.42 22.12
CA GLY A 367 7.26 13.27 23.54
C GLY A 367 7.35 11.85 24.12
N GLY A 368 8.43 11.13 23.82
CA GLY A 368 8.92 10.09 24.74
C GLY A 368 9.64 10.75 25.91
N GLY A 369 9.05 10.69 27.11
CA GLY A 369 9.66 11.25 28.33
C GLY A 369 11.00 10.59 28.65
N ARG A 370 12.05 11.39 28.90
CA ARG A 370 13.31 10.88 29.44
C ARG A 370 13.13 10.61 30.93
N ALA A 371 13.52 9.43 31.38
CA ALA A 371 13.75 9.17 32.79
C ALA A 371 14.87 10.09 33.29
N ASP A 372 14.63 10.72 34.43
CA ASP A 372 15.63 11.49 35.17
C ASP A 372 16.68 10.54 35.76
N LEU A 373 17.95 10.83 35.51
CA LEU A 373 19.07 10.20 36.20
C LEU A 373 20.10 11.27 36.56
N SER A 374 19.93 11.78 37.78
CA SER A 374 20.95 12.33 38.66
C SER A 374 21.74 13.55 38.17
N ALA A 375 21.42 14.67 38.82
CA ALA A 375 22.32 15.80 39.03
C ALA A 375 23.77 15.39 39.34
N ILE A 376 24.72 16.22 38.89
CA ILE A 376 25.81 16.77 39.72
C ILE A 376 26.51 17.93 38.97
N ALA A 377 26.87 18.96 39.74
CA ALA A 377 27.86 20.01 39.46
C ALA A 377 27.56 21.19 38.49
N ARG A 378 27.16 22.29 39.14
CA ARG A 378 27.69 23.67 39.02
C ARG A 378 27.16 24.60 37.91
N LEU A 379 26.47 25.63 38.37
CA LEU A 379 26.14 26.87 37.65
C LEU A 379 27.26 27.92 37.81
N GLU A 380 27.50 28.67 36.74
CA GLU A 380 27.79 30.13 36.71
C GLU A 380 29.09 30.73 37.32
N PRO A 381 29.42 32.03 37.05
CA PRO A 381 28.95 32.95 35.97
C PRO A 381 30.06 33.77 35.25
N ALA A 382 29.65 34.61 34.29
CA ALA A 382 30.31 35.84 33.77
C ALA A 382 31.64 35.68 32.98
N GLY A 383 32.06 36.61 32.11
CA GLY A 383 31.45 37.86 31.62
C GLY A 383 32.49 38.75 30.89
N LEU A 384 32.03 39.81 30.20
CA LEU A 384 32.82 40.89 29.56
C LEU A 384 33.75 40.52 28.37
N GLY A 385 34.03 41.54 27.52
CA GLY A 385 35.10 41.47 26.50
C GLY A 385 34.77 42.17 25.16
N ARG A 386 34.91 43.50 25.09
CA ARG A 386 34.77 44.27 23.83
C ARG A 386 36.11 44.47 23.11
N ARG A 387 36.02 44.58 21.77
CA ARG A 387 36.79 45.44 20.83
C ARG A 387 38.13 44.97 20.22
N THR A 388 38.24 45.35 18.93
CA THR A 388 39.45 45.65 18.10
C THR A 388 40.37 44.46 17.77
N SER A 389 40.86 44.27 16.54
CA SER A 389 41.48 45.28 15.65
C SER A 389 41.18 45.10 14.14
N ALA A 390 41.68 46.01 13.30
CA ALA A 390 41.41 46.12 11.86
C ALA A 390 42.64 45.82 10.97
N MET A 391 42.50 46.06 9.65
CA MET A 391 43.44 45.79 8.52
C MET A 391 43.48 44.31 8.09
N GLN A 392 43.59 43.92 6.80
CA GLN A 392 43.46 44.55 5.46
C GLN A 392 43.17 43.39 4.47
N GLY A 393 42.69 43.56 3.22
CA GLY A 393 42.26 44.72 2.43
C GLY A 393 42.07 44.29 0.95
N GLY A 394 41.18 44.95 0.16
CA GLY A 394 41.01 44.67 -1.28
C GLY A 394 39.56 44.55 -1.80
N LEU A 395 39.01 45.66 -2.35
CA LEU A 395 37.91 45.64 -3.33
C LEU A 395 38.51 45.26 -4.72
N ILE A 396 37.81 44.97 -5.84
CA ILE A 396 36.66 45.61 -6.52
C ILE A 396 36.03 44.52 -7.44
N HIS A 397 34.76 44.14 -7.29
CA HIS A 397 33.54 44.64 -7.98
C HIS A 397 33.48 44.52 -9.53
N VAL A 398 32.46 43.82 -10.06
CA VAL A 398 32.16 43.68 -11.51
C VAL A 398 30.64 43.68 -11.75
N PRO A 399 30.09 44.57 -12.59
CA PRO A 399 28.67 44.52 -12.99
C PRO A 399 28.41 44.28 -14.51
N SER A 400 27.47 43.37 -14.77
CA SER A 400 26.43 43.36 -15.82
C SER A 400 26.60 43.86 -17.29
N ARG A 401 26.17 42.99 -18.23
CA ARG A 401 25.24 43.22 -19.39
C ARG A 401 25.66 44.10 -20.60
N ARG A 402 25.78 43.48 -21.81
CA ARG A 402 24.74 43.40 -22.90
C ARG A 402 25.30 42.74 -24.18
N ALA A 403 24.40 42.23 -25.05
CA ALA A 403 24.66 41.76 -26.42
C ALA A 403 24.34 42.91 -27.44
N PRO A 404 24.63 42.84 -28.78
CA PRO A 404 24.03 41.86 -29.74
C PRO A 404 24.90 41.48 -31.00
N GLY A 405 24.40 40.61 -31.91
CA GLY A 405 24.80 40.67 -33.35
C GLY A 405 24.92 39.40 -34.24
N ARG A 406 23.82 38.97 -34.88
CA ARG A 406 23.65 38.39 -36.26
C ARG A 406 24.60 37.32 -36.89
N LEU A 407 23.99 36.15 -37.17
CA LEU A 407 23.84 35.44 -38.47
C LEU A 407 25.04 35.15 -39.40
N ARG A 408 25.27 33.85 -39.69
CA ARG A 408 25.12 33.29 -41.06
C ARG A 408 24.89 31.76 -41.07
N THR A 409 24.39 31.27 -42.20
CA THR A 409 23.81 29.94 -42.44
C THR A 409 24.81 28.89 -42.93
N GLY A 410 24.59 27.62 -42.59
CA GLY A 410 25.24 26.46 -43.21
C GLY A 410 24.35 25.21 -43.13
N ILE A 411 23.73 24.85 -44.25
CA ILE A 411 22.89 23.65 -44.38
C ILE A 411 23.77 22.50 -44.86
N VAL A 412 23.66 21.33 -44.22
CA VAL A 412 24.02 20.05 -44.84
C VAL A 412 22.84 19.10 -44.66
N ALA A 413 22.22 18.72 -45.76
CA ALA A 413 21.19 17.70 -45.81
C ALA A 413 21.82 16.38 -46.30
N VAL A 414 21.50 15.27 -45.63
CA VAL A 414 21.59 13.93 -46.23
C VAL A 414 20.31 13.18 -45.86
N ALA A 415 19.56 12.80 -46.89
CA ALA A 415 18.40 11.93 -46.84
C ALA A 415 18.53 10.90 -48.01
N PRO A 416 17.66 9.90 -48.15
CA PRO A 416 18.02 8.54 -47.78
C PRO A 416 18.19 7.60 -48.98
N SER A 417 19.10 6.62 -48.87
CA SER A 417 19.26 5.54 -49.84
C SER A 417 18.54 4.27 -49.38
N GLY A 418 17.31 4.07 -49.88
CA GLY A 418 16.63 2.78 -49.73
C GLY A 418 17.12 1.76 -50.76
N ARG A 419 17.33 0.50 -50.35
CA ARG A 419 17.26 -0.65 -51.26
C ARG A 419 16.46 -1.81 -50.65
N ARG A 420 15.50 -2.26 -51.47
CA ARG A 420 14.82 -3.57 -51.47
C ARG A 420 15.86 -4.71 -51.57
N ALA A 421 15.57 -5.99 -51.31
CA ALA A 421 14.50 -6.70 -50.60
C ALA A 421 14.93 -8.19 -50.54
N ALA A 422 14.35 -8.99 -49.64
CA ALA A 422 14.27 -10.44 -49.79
C ALA A 422 13.18 -11.03 -48.86
N ALA A 423 11.96 -11.14 -49.36
CA ALA A 423 10.97 -12.04 -48.77
C ALA A 423 11.11 -13.42 -49.44
N HIS A 424 11.23 -14.48 -48.65
CA HIS A 424 11.11 -15.85 -49.16
C HIS A 424 10.24 -16.71 -48.23
N ASN A 425 9.15 -17.20 -48.79
CA ASN A 425 8.29 -18.25 -48.25
C ASN A 425 7.74 -19.01 -49.47
N PRO A 426 7.91 -20.34 -49.51
CA PRO A 426 6.99 -21.18 -50.23
C PRO A 426 6.42 -22.32 -49.36
N SER A 427 5.22 -22.08 -48.84
CA SER A 427 4.03 -22.95 -48.95
C SER A 427 4.17 -24.49 -49.08
N ARG A 428 3.34 -25.16 -48.27
CA ARG A 428 2.57 -26.42 -48.54
C ARG A 428 3.31 -27.77 -48.65
N MET A 429 3.14 -28.61 -47.61
CA MET A 429 2.41 -29.91 -47.60
C MET A 429 2.49 -30.48 -46.16
N GLY A 430 1.51 -31.20 -45.60
CA GLY A 430 0.19 -31.60 -46.10
C GLY A 430 -0.72 -32.08 -44.95
N ARG A 431 -2.03 -32.19 -45.20
CA ARG A 431 -3.03 -32.65 -44.21
C ARG A 431 -2.98 -34.17 -44.05
N ARG A 432 -2.98 -34.71 -42.82
CA ARG A 432 -3.63 -36.02 -42.51
C ARG A 432 -4.28 -36.07 -41.12
N ARG A 433 -5.62 -36.06 -41.16
CA ARG A 433 -6.63 -36.78 -40.35
C ARG A 433 -6.61 -36.70 -38.81
N ALA A 434 -7.75 -36.25 -38.29
CA ALA A 434 -8.22 -36.43 -36.91
C ALA A 434 -9.12 -37.69 -36.76
N ARG A 435 -9.73 -37.84 -35.57
CA ARG A 435 -10.57 -38.94 -35.01
C ARG A 435 -9.76 -40.02 -34.29
N ALA A 436 -10.15 -40.52 -33.11
CA ALA A 436 -11.20 -40.11 -32.15
C ALA A 436 -10.68 -40.37 -30.71
N ILE A 437 -11.33 -39.90 -29.65
CA ILE A 437 -12.44 -40.62 -28.97
C ILE A 437 -13.38 -39.60 -28.28
N GLN A 438 -14.69 -39.85 -28.38
CA GLN A 438 -15.77 -39.18 -27.62
C GLN A 438 -15.78 -39.68 -26.17
N ALA A 439 -15.88 -38.81 -25.17
CA ALA A 439 -17.15 -38.30 -24.60
C ALA A 439 -18.07 -39.40 -24.04
N CYS A 440 -18.35 -39.32 -22.73
CA CYS A 440 -19.46 -39.99 -22.08
C CYS A 440 -20.25 -38.95 -21.28
N ASP A 441 -21.47 -38.72 -21.77
CA ASP A 441 -22.73 -38.38 -21.11
C ASP A 441 -22.84 -37.30 -20.02
N ALA A 442 -23.87 -36.47 -20.21
CA ALA A 442 -24.51 -35.65 -19.21
C ALA A 442 -25.81 -36.31 -18.73
N GLY A 443 -26.23 -36.09 -17.49
CA GLY A 443 -27.47 -36.69 -16.96
C GLY A 443 -27.90 -36.18 -15.59
N ASN A 444 -28.56 -35.02 -15.56
CA ASN A 444 -29.62 -34.58 -14.63
C ASN A 444 -29.87 -35.35 -13.31
N ALA A 445 -30.02 -34.63 -12.20
CA ALA A 445 -31.34 -34.10 -11.81
C ALA A 445 -31.30 -33.23 -10.53
N SER A 446 -32.19 -32.24 -10.49
CA SER A 446 -32.42 -31.35 -9.34
C SER A 446 -33.36 -31.96 -8.32
N THR A 447 -33.19 -31.64 -7.03
CA THR A 447 -34.29 -31.58 -6.06
C THR A 447 -34.06 -30.45 -5.05
N ALA A 448 -35.07 -29.61 -4.88
CA ALA A 448 -35.14 -28.59 -3.85
C ALA A 448 -36.29 -28.93 -2.89
N ALA A 449 -36.07 -28.76 -1.58
CA ALA A 449 -37.11 -28.80 -0.56
C ALA A 449 -36.79 -27.78 0.53
N LEU A 450 -37.81 -27.04 0.97
CA LEU A 450 -37.74 -25.93 1.94
C LEU A 450 -38.20 -26.39 3.36
N PRO A 451 -38.10 -25.56 4.42
CA PRO A 451 -37.70 -26.04 5.75
C PRO A 451 -38.82 -26.22 6.80
N GLY A 452 -38.50 -26.85 7.94
CA GLY A 452 -39.41 -27.00 9.08
C GLY A 452 -38.75 -27.07 10.48
N ARG A 453 -38.89 -25.97 11.25
CA ARG A 453 -39.06 -25.83 12.72
C ARG A 453 -38.12 -26.48 13.77
N ARG A 454 -37.55 -25.58 14.60
CA ARG A 454 -37.40 -25.56 16.08
C ARG A 454 -37.65 -26.84 16.93
N GLN A 455 -36.71 -27.17 17.82
CA GLN A 455 -36.76 -27.00 19.30
C GLN A 455 -35.36 -27.36 19.89
N GLU A 456 -34.68 -26.52 20.68
CA GLU A 456 -34.77 -26.23 22.14
C GLU A 456 -33.97 -27.16 23.07
N ALA A 457 -33.28 -26.51 24.02
CA ALA A 457 -32.72 -27.00 25.31
C ALA A 457 -31.66 -28.14 25.33
N GLY A 458 -30.55 -27.88 26.04
CA GLY A 458 -29.45 -28.84 26.23
C GLY A 458 -28.33 -28.31 27.12
N ASN A 459 -28.64 -27.88 28.34
CA ASN A 459 -27.72 -27.25 29.28
C ASN A 459 -26.86 -28.30 30.02
N SER A 460 -25.53 -28.18 30.04
CA SER A 460 -24.72 -28.82 31.10
C SER A 460 -23.47 -28.01 31.47
N ARG A 461 -23.32 -27.79 32.79
CA ARG A 461 -22.10 -27.31 33.45
C ARG A 461 -21.54 -28.48 34.26
N TYR A 462 -20.22 -28.71 34.25
CA TYR A 462 -19.46 -29.21 35.41
C TYR A 462 -17.98 -28.87 35.14
N ARG A 463 -17.37 -27.85 35.78
CA ARG A 463 -16.86 -27.70 37.15
C ARG A 463 -15.55 -28.49 37.41
N ALA A 464 -14.58 -27.79 37.99
CA ALA A 464 -13.19 -28.23 38.16
C ALA A 464 -12.99 -29.26 39.30
N GLY A 465 -11.85 -29.96 39.25
CA GLY A 465 -11.34 -30.80 40.33
C GLY A 465 -9.81 -30.65 40.46
N ASP A 466 -9.37 -30.08 41.58
CA ASP A 466 -7.96 -29.89 41.95
C ASP A 466 -7.41 -31.15 42.66
N ARG A 467 -6.17 -31.55 42.39
CA ARG A 467 -5.32 -32.26 43.37
C ARG A 467 -3.83 -32.25 43.04
N ARG A 468 -3.01 -32.34 44.10
CA ARG A 468 -1.57 -32.02 44.15
C ARG A 468 -0.67 -33.26 44.33
N ARG A 469 0.60 -33.11 43.90
CA ARG A 469 1.89 -33.61 44.49
C ARG A 469 2.10 -35.10 44.81
N GLU A 470 3.19 -35.64 44.27
CA GLU A 470 4.40 -36.24 44.91
C GLU A 470 5.36 -36.65 43.76
N ILE A 471 6.60 -36.18 43.60
CA ILE A 471 7.86 -36.35 44.37
C ILE A 471 8.31 -37.80 44.60
N SER A 472 9.33 -38.23 43.85
CA SER A 472 10.46 -39.00 44.39
C SER A 472 11.71 -38.88 43.52
N LEU A 473 12.87 -38.85 44.19
CA LEU A 473 14.23 -38.81 43.62
C LEU A 473 14.84 -40.22 43.63
N SER A 474 15.78 -40.49 42.73
CA SER A 474 16.86 -41.45 42.98
C SER A 474 18.18 -40.95 42.35
N ILE A 475 19.31 -41.35 42.96
CA ILE A 475 20.59 -40.63 42.91
C ILE A 475 21.73 -41.55 42.43
N GLN A 476 22.41 -41.15 41.34
CA GLN A 476 23.85 -41.39 41.04
C GLN A 476 24.40 -42.85 40.99
N PRO A 477 25.72 -43.08 40.75
CA PRO A 477 26.52 -42.65 39.58
C PRO A 477 27.41 -43.77 39.00
N ASN A 478 28.14 -43.52 37.91
CA ASN A 478 29.53 -44.03 37.82
C ASN A 478 30.50 -43.17 36.98
N ARG A 479 31.80 -43.45 37.08
CA ARG A 479 32.95 -42.52 36.87
C ARG A 479 34.00 -43.07 35.88
N ARG A 480 34.80 -42.15 35.28
CA ARG A 480 36.16 -42.35 34.66
C ARG A 480 36.17 -43.14 33.32
N GLN A 481 37.14 -43.04 32.39
CA GLN A 481 38.49 -42.40 32.22
C GLN A 481 38.56 -41.78 30.78
N LEU A 482 39.22 -40.65 30.47
CA LEU A 482 40.66 -40.38 30.22
C LEU A 482 41.36 -41.19 29.09
N GLY A 483 41.96 -40.47 28.11
CA GLY A 483 42.77 -40.96 26.97
C GLY A 483 42.27 -40.40 25.62
N ARG A 484 42.78 -39.32 24.99
CA ARG A 484 44.12 -38.90 24.51
C ARG A 484 44.62 -39.65 23.26
N VAL A 485 44.83 -38.87 22.18
CA VAL A 485 45.64 -39.14 20.95
C VAL A 485 45.11 -40.20 19.98
N HIS A 486 44.58 -39.74 18.83
CA HIS A 486 45.39 -39.69 17.60
C HIS A 486 44.94 -38.57 16.65
#